data_AF-A0A9E4IR66-F1
#
_entry.id   AF-A0A9E4IR66-F1
#
_cell.length_a   1.000
_cell.length_b   1.000
_cell.length_c   1.000
_cell.angle_alpha   90.00
_cell.angle_beta   90.00
_cell.angle_gamma   90.00
#
_symmetry.space_group_name_H-M   'P 1'
#
loop_
_entity.id
_entity.type
_entity.pdbx_description
1 polymer ?
#
loop_
_entity_poly.entity_id
_entity_poly.type
_entity_poly.pdbx_seq_one_letter_code
_entity_poly.pdbx_strand_id
1 'polypeptide(L)'
;MQRLLLFVLAALLAAPAVSLAQSSDEELIDRATMAAPQRVRGGAGVVRWDANNNRIVVKESENGLVCWDRSDVPGTAPFAVQCSAEANLPRFEQNRMFAYQAADADERRALMAASE
;
A
#
# COMPACT_ATOMS: atom_id res chain seq x y z
N MET A 1 23.83 27.08 -37.12
CA MET A 1 22.74 27.62 -36.26
C MET A 1 21.47 26.77 -36.30
N GLN A 2 21.13 26.13 -37.43
CA GLN A 2 19.93 25.26 -37.56
C GLN A 2 19.96 23.98 -36.72
N ARG A 3 21.15 23.43 -36.45
CA ARG A 3 21.31 22.22 -35.62
C ARG A 3 21.13 22.48 -34.12
N LEU A 4 21.45 23.69 -33.65
CA LEU A 4 21.28 24.07 -32.23
C LEU A 4 19.80 24.30 -31.87
N LEU A 5 18.99 24.79 -32.82
CA LEU A 5 17.55 24.98 -32.63
C LEU A 5 16.80 23.64 -32.48
N LEU A 6 17.29 22.58 -33.13
CA LEU A 6 16.68 21.23 -33.04
C LEU A 6 16.95 20.55 -31.69
N PHE A 7 18.09 20.81 -31.05
CA PHE A 7 18.40 20.25 -29.72
C PHE A 7 17.62 20.95 -28.60
N VAL A 8 17.34 22.25 -28.73
CA VAL A 8 16.53 22.99 -27.76
C VAL A 8 15.04 22.59 -27.85
N LEU A 9 14.53 22.29 -29.05
CA LEU A 9 13.14 21.88 -29.23
C LEU A 9 12.87 20.44 -28.76
N ALA A 10 13.86 19.54 -28.82
CA ALA A 10 13.75 18.17 -28.30
C ALA A 10 13.75 18.11 -26.76
N ALA A 11 14.37 19.07 -26.08
CA ALA A 11 14.39 19.14 -24.62
C ALA A 11 13.07 19.64 -24.00
N LEU A 12 12.22 20.31 -24.78
CA LEU A 12 10.92 20.84 -24.31
C LEU A 12 9.75 19.84 -24.40
N LEU A 13 9.94 18.66 -24.98
CA LEU A 13 8.89 17.64 -25.14
C LEU A 13 8.93 16.52 -24.07
N ALA A 14 9.85 16.60 -23.11
CA ALA A 14 9.84 15.74 -21.92
C ALA A 14 8.85 16.28 -20.88
N ALA A 15 7.56 16.26 -21.20
CA ALA A 15 6.50 16.48 -20.21
C ALA A 15 6.46 15.29 -19.22
N PRO A 16 6.13 15.53 -17.94
CA PRO A 16 6.39 14.58 -16.86
C PRO A 16 5.32 13.48 -16.81
N ALA A 17 5.63 12.29 -17.32
CA ALA A 17 4.82 11.09 -17.02
C ALA A 17 4.88 10.69 -15.53
N VAL A 18 5.76 11.32 -14.74
CA VAL A 18 5.95 11.08 -13.30
C VAL A 18 4.78 11.63 -12.45
N SER A 19 3.97 12.55 -12.98
CA SER A 19 2.97 13.28 -12.18
C SER A 19 1.72 12.47 -11.78
N LEU A 20 1.34 11.43 -12.52
CA LEU A 20 0.09 10.68 -12.26
C LEU A 20 0.26 9.56 -11.23
N ALA A 21 1.45 8.94 -11.16
CA ALA A 21 1.75 7.92 -10.17
C ALA A 21 1.93 8.53 -8.77
N GLN A 22 2.52 9.72 -8.69
CA GLN A 22 2.70 10.42 -7.42
C GLN A 22 1.37 10.87 -6.81
N SER A 23 0.41 11.31 -7.63
CA SER A 23 -0.91 11.70 -7.12
C SER A 23 -1.69 10.52 -6.54
N SER A 24 -1.56 9.31 -7.12
CA SER A 24 -2.21 8.11 -6.58
C SER A 24 -1.56 7.62 -5.29
N ASP A 25 -0.24 7.75 -5.18
CA ASP A 25 0.49 7.34 -3.97
C ASP A 25 0.22 8.29 -2.81
N GLU A 26 0.11 9.60 -3.05
CA GLU A 26 -0.24 10.59 -2.02
C GLU A 26 -1.64 10.32 -1.45
N GLU A 27 -2.65 10.09 -2.30
CA GLU A 27 -4.01 9.75 -1.85
C GLU A 27 -4.02 8.43 -1.05
N LEU A 28 -3.24 7.44 -1.48
CA LEU A 28 -3.09 6.17 -0.77
C LEU A 28 -2.42 6.37 0.59
N ILE A 29 -1.36 7.17 0.68
CA ILE A 29 -0.67 7.51 1.92
C ILE A 29 -1.63 8.22 2.88
N ASP A 30 -2.34 9.25 2.42
CA ASP A 30 -3.31 9.99 3.22
C ASP A 30 -4.40 9.07 3.75
N ARG A 31 -4.93 8.20 2.88
CA ARG A 31 -5.93 7.21 3.24
C ARG A 31 -5.43 6.23 4.29
N ALA A 32 -4.34 5.52 4.00
CA ALA A 32 -3.82 4.46 4.86
C ALA A 32 -3.44 5.00 6.25
N THR A 33 -2.84 6.19 6.29
CA THR A 33 -2.39 6.82 7.54
C THR A 33 -3.52 7.39 8.40
N MET A 34 -4.78 7.37 7.94
CA MET A 34 -5.92 7.73 8.79
C MET A 34 -6.04 6.86 10.05
N ALA A 35 -5.62 5.59 9.99
CA ALA A 35 -5.57 4.70 11.15
C ALA A 35 -4.42 5.02 12.13
N ALA A 36 -3.43 5.82 11.72
CA ALA A 36 -2.26 6.12 12.55
C ALA A 36 -2.60 7.15 13.64
N PRO A 37 -2.07 6.98 14.87
CA PRO A 37 -2.14 8.02 15.90
C PRO A 37 -1.45 9.30 15.45
N GLN A 38 -2.12 10.45 15.62
CA GLN A 38 -1.70 11.75 15.09
C GLN A 38 -0.21 12.08 15.34
N ARG A 39 0.28 11.84 16.58
CA ARG A 39 1.66 12.14 16.99
C ARG A 39 2.75 11.37 16.23
N VAL A 40 2.44 10.19 15.70
CA VAL A 40 3.41 9.32 15.00
C VAL A 40 3.08 9.15 13.52
N ARG A 41 2.00 9.77 13.02
CA ARG A 41 1.52 9.64 11.65
C ARG A 41 2.59 10.01 10.61
N GLY A 42 3.32 11.10 10.85
CA GLY A 42 4.34 11.62 9.93
C GLY A 42 5.44 10.62 9.60
N GLY A 43 5.87 9.81 10.58
CA GLY A 43 6.91 8.78 10.39
C GLY A 43 6.37 7.39 10.06
N ALA A 44 5.06 7.20 9.93
CA ALA A 44 4.47 5.90 9.59
C ALA A 44 4.78 5.55 8.13
N GLY A 45 5.19 4.30 7.92
CA GLY A 45 5.32 3.71 6.58
C GLY A 45 3.97 3.31 6.02
N VAL A 46 3.93 3.12 4.70
CA VAL A 46 2.72 2.72 3.97
C VAL A 46 3.03 1.60 3.01
N VAL A 47 2.24 0.54 3.06
CA VAL A 47 2.36 -0.62 2.16
C VAL A 47 1.04 -0.91 1.47
N ARG A 48 1.12 -1.61 0.35
CA ARG A 48 -0.02 -2.23 -0.34
C ARG A 48 0.41 -3.60 -0.86
N TRP A 49 -0.53 -4.36 -1.40
CA TRP A 49 -0.25 -5.62 -2.06
C TRP A 49 -0.70 -5.58 -3.52
N ASP A 50 0.03 -6.26 -4.40
CA ASP A 50 -0.41 -6.49 -5.77
C ASP A 50 -1.43 -7.65 -5.85
N ALA A 51 -1.90 -7.94 -7.07
CA ALA A 51 -2.85 -9.03 -7.31
C ALA A 51 -2.30 -10.43 -6.97
N ASN A 52 -0.98 -10.59 -6.88
CA ASN A 52 -0.30 -11.82 -6.48
C ASN A 52 0.04 -11.85 -4.98
N ASN A 53 -0.45 -10.89 -4.20
CA ASN A 53 -0.13 -10.68 -2.79
C ASN A 53 1.35 -10.39 -2.50
N ASN A 54 2.10 -9.86 -3.46
CA ASN A 54 3.43 -9.32 -3.19
C ASN A 54 3.30 -7.94 -2.52
N ARG A 55 4.02 -7.76 -1.41
CA ARG A 55 4.09 -6.46 -0.73
C ARG A 55 4.80 -5.44 -1.61
N ILE A 56 4.21 -4.26 -1.71
CA ILE A 56 4.79 -3.08 -2.32
C ILE A 56 4.89 -2.00 -1.24
N VAL A 57 6.10 -1.50 -1.00
CA VAL A 57 6.34 -0.37 -0.10
C VAL A 57 6.07 0.91 -0.88
N VAL A 58 5.11 1.70 -0.39
CA VAL A 58 4.73 3.00 -0.96
C VAL A 58 5.47 4.13 -0.23
N LYS A 59 5.67 3.97 1.08
CA LYS A 59 6.45 4.87 1.93
C LYS A 59 7.18 4.07 3.00
N GLU A 60 8.48 4.28 3.14
CA GLU A 60 9.28 3.64 4.19
C GLU A 60 8.84 4.10 5.59
N SER A 61 8.96 3.22 6.58
CA SER A 61 8.68 3.56 7.98
C SER A 61 9.91 4.16 8.65
N GLU A 62 9.72 5.25 9.37
CA GLU A 62 10.78 5.89 10.19
C GLU A 62 10.62 5.58 11.68
N ASN A 63 9.48 5.00 12.08
CA ASN A 63 9.13 4.76 13.48
C ASN A 63 8.62 3.34 13.76
N GLY A 64 8.77 2.43 12.80
CA GLY A 64 8.35 1.03 12.90
C GLY A 64 6.84 0.80 12.81
N LEU A 65 6.03 1.85 12.68
CA LEU A 65 4.60 1.75 12.38
C LEU A 65 4.42 1.70 10.86
N VAL A 66 3.61 0.76 10.38
CA VAL A 66 3.22 0.65 8.97
C VAL A 66 1.70 0.59 8.88
N CYS A 67 1.14 1.32 7.92
CA CYS A 67 -0.29 1.41 7.67
C CYS A 67 -0.64 0.97 6.24
N TRP A 68 -1.85 0.47 6.04
CA TRP A 68 -2.35 0.05 4.73
C TRP A 68 -3.86 0.10 4.65
N ASP A 69 -4.37 0.20 3.42
CA ASP A 69 -5.77 -0.06 3.10
C ASP A 69 -5.96 -1.58 2.95
N ARG A 70 -7.01 -2.12 3.58
CA ARG A 70 -7.43 -3.52 3.53
C ARG A 70 -8.88 -3.67 3.09
N SER A 71 -9.44 -2.66 2.43
CA SER A 71 -10.81 -2.66 1.89
C SER A 71 -11.00 -3.67 0.76
N ASP A 72 -9.91 -4.15 0.17
CA ASP A 72 -9.88 -5.19 -0.86
C ASP A 72 -9.92 -6.62 -0.29
N VAL A 73 -9.72 -6.78 1.02
CA VAL A 73 -9.72 -8.09 1.68
C VAL A 73 -11.16 -8.60 1.86
N PRO A 74 -11.49 -9.84 1.47
CA PRO A 74 -12.83 -10.39 1.65
C PRO A 74 -13.32 -10.29 3.10
N GLY A 75 -14.57 -9.85 3.26
CA GLY A 75 -15.21 -9.68 4.57
C GLY A 75 -14.80 -8.42 5.34
N THR A 76 -14.13 -7.45 4.72
CA THR A 76 -13.93 -6.11 5.29
C THR A 76 -15.02 -5.13 4.84
N ALA A 77 -15.17 -4.03 5.58
CA ALA A 77 -16.04 -2.94 5.17
C ALA A 77 -15.47 -2.21 3.93
N PRO A 78 -16.31 -1.48 3.16
CA PRO A 78 -15.86 -0.73 1.98
C PRO A 78 -14.74 0.29 2.25
N PHE A 79 -14.63 0.74 3.49
CA PHE A 79 -13.50 1.51 3.98
C PHE A 79 -12.93 0.81 5.22
N ALA A 80 -11.71 0.28 5.08
CA ALA A 80 -11.02 -0.41 6.16
C ALA A 80 -9.51 -0.15 6.05
N VAL A 81 -9.00 0.70 6.93
CA VAL A 81 -7.56 1.00 7.06
C VAL A 81 -7.04 0.45 8.39
N GLN A 82 -5.78 0.00 8.39
CA GLN A 82 -5.16 -0.59 9.57
C GLN A 82 -3.69 -0.18 9.66
N CYS A 83 -3.18 -0.05 10.88
CA CYS A 83 -1.74 0.07 11.15
C CYS A 83 -1.29 -1.01 12.12
N SER A 84 -0.01 -1.40 12.03
CA SER A 84 0.66 -2.30 12.97
C SER A 84 2.16 -2.00 13.03
N ALA A 85 2.84 -2.55 14.03
CA ALA A 85 4.29 -2.70 13.97
C ALA A 85 4.68 -3.49 12.71
N GLU A 86 5.74 -3.04 12.04
CA GLU A 86 6.26 -3.61 10.80
C GLU A 86 6.57 -5.12 10.93
N ALA A 87 7.11 -5.53 12.07
CA ALA A 87 7.44 -6.93 12.37
C ALA A 87 6.24 -7.88 12.31
N ASN A 88 5.01 -7.38 12.43
CA ASN A 88 3.79 -8.21 12.35
C ASN A 88 3.29 -8.40 10.91
N LEU A 89 3.80 -7.65 9.92
CA LEU A 89 3.29 -7.70 8.55
C LEU A 89 3.23 -9.13 7.97
N PRO A 90 4.22 -10.03 8.19
CA PRO A 90 4.12 -11.40 7.72
C PRO A 90 2.88 -12.15 8.22
N ARG A 91 2.45 -11.91 9.48
CA ARG A 91 1.22 -12.51 10.04
C ARG A 91 -0.03 -11.93 9.39
N PHE A 92 -0.04 -10.63 9.09
CA PHE A 92 -1.15 -9.99 8.37
C PHE A 92 -1.25 -10.49 6.93
N GLU A 93 -0.11 -10.71 6.27
CA GLU A 93 -0.05 -11.29 4.93
C GLU A 93 -0.59 -12.71 4.89
N GLN A 94 -0.20 -13.54 5.85
CA GLN A 94 -0.78 -14.87 6.02
C GLN A 94 -2.31 -14.81 6.22
N ASN A 95 -2.79 -13.92 7.11
CA ASN A 95 -4.22 -13.73 7.33
C ASN A 95 -4.96 -13.21 6.09
N ARG A 96 -4.32 -12.36 5.30
CA ARG A 96 -4.82 -11.89 4.02
C ARG A 96 -4.95 -13.06 3.04
N MET A 97 -3.97 -13.96 2.96
CA MET A 97 -4.05 -15.17 2.14
C MET A 97 -5.23 -16.05 2.55
N PHE A 98 -5.43 -16.30 3.85
CA PHE A 98 -6.58 -17.08 4.32
C PHE A 98 -7.91 -16.45 3.95
N ALA A 99 -8.00 -15.12 3.94
CA ALA A 99 -9.21 -14.42 3.52
C ALA A 99 -9.52 -14.58 2.03
N TYR A 100 -8.50 -14.70 1.17
CA TYR A 100 -8.69 -14.96 -0.27
C TYR A 100 -8.89 -16.44 -0.60
N GLN A 101 -8.41 -17.36 0.25
CA GLN A 101 -8.55 -18.80 0.04
C GLN A 101 -9.87 -19.37 0.55
N ALA A 102 -10.41 -18.82 1.63
CA ALA A 102 -11.62 -19.32 2.25
C ALA A 102 -12.88 -18.97 1.45
N ALA A 103 -13.80 -19.92 1.35
CA ALA A 103 -15.13 -19.70 0.78
C ALA A 103 -16.03 -18.89 1.72
N ASP A 104 -15.85 -19.04 3.03
CA ASP A 104 -16.67 -18.37 4.04
C ASP A 104 -15.89 -18.04 5.33
N ALA A 105 -16.61 -17.47 6.31
CA ALA A 105 -16.04 -17.03 7.57
C ALA A 105 -15.58 -18.21 8.47
N ASP A 106 -16.21 -19.37 8.36
CA ASP A 106 -15.91 -20.54 9.20
C ASP A 106 -14.68 -21.26 8.68
N GLU A 107 -14.57 -21.45 7.36
CA GLU A 107 -13.36 -21.97 6.73
C GLU A 107 -12.16 -21.05 7.00
N ARG A 108 -12.34 -19.73 6.90
CA ARG A 108 -11.28 -18.76 7.23
C ARG A 108 -10.81 -18.91 8.67
N ARG A 109 -11.73 -19.13 9.62
CA ARG A 109 -11.39 -19.36 11.03
C ARG A 109 -10.63 -20.67 11.22
N ALA A 110 -11.00 -21.72 10.49
CA ALA A 110 -10.30 -23.01 10.53
C ALA A 110 -8.86 -22.89 10.00
N LEU A 111 -8.65 -22.18 8.88
CA LEU A 111 -7.30 -21.91 8.35
C LEU A 111 -6.42 -21.15 9.36
N MET A 112 -6.99 -20.15 10.03
CA MET A 112 -6.29 -19.39 11.07
C MET A 112 -5.91 -20.28 12.26
N ALA A 113 -6.84 -21.07 12.79
CA ALA A 113 -6.62 -21.95 13.94
C ALA A 113 -5.59 -23.06 13.65
N ALA A 114 -5.51 -23.54 12.41
CA ALA A 114 -4.51 -24.54 12.01
C ALA A 114 -3.09 -23.97 11.88
N SER A 115 -2.92 -22.65 12.00
CA SER A 115 -1.65 -21.93 11.79
C SER A 115 -1.11 -21.27 13.07
N GLU A 116 -1.74 -21.54 14.21
CA GLU A 116 -1.30 -21.14 15.56
C GLU A 116 -0.44 -22.23 16.21
#